data_AF-A0A8F5ZI98-F1
#
_entry.id   AF-A0A8F5ZI98-F1
#
_cell.length_a   1.000
_cell.length_b   1.000
_cell.length_c   1.000
_cell.angle_alpha   90.00
_cell.angle_beta   90.00
_cell.angle_gamma   90.00
#
_symmetry.space_group_name_H-M   'P 1'
#
loop_
_entity.id
_entity.type
_entity.pdbx_description
1 polymer ?
#
loop_
_entity_poly.entity_id
_entity_poly.type
_entity_poly.pdbx_seq_one_letter_code
_entity_poly.pdbx_strand_id
1 'polypeptide(L)'
;MDKKGAVSAYQYGERAKSELIIASQLITVLSGLKDAERTGGRKIVLQCLESVRIELQFALRATNDHEFQKSIDNLNQAISLVESNDFDQSVKTIGAAISNATTVAMMAWQELEKHEFV
;
A
#
# COMPACT_ATOMS: atom_id res chain seq x y z
N MET A 1 -6.41 17.05 13.30
CA MET A 1 -6.80 15.69 13.69
C MET A 1 -6.81 15.65 15.23
N ASP A 2 -7.69 14.90 15.89
CA ASP A 2 -7.59 14.74 17.35
C ASP A 2 -6.56 13.66 17.70
N LYS A 3 -6.19 13.53 18.99
CA LYS A 3 -5.14 12.59 19.44
C LYS A 3 -5.42 11.15 19.00
N LYS A 4 -6.68 10.70 19.17
CA LYS A 4 -7.09 9.35 18.82
C LYS A 4 -7.03 9.13 17.30
N GLY A 5 -7.43 10.13 16.51
CA GLY A 5 -7.27 10.13 15.07
C GLY A 5 -5.81 10.03 14.65
N ALA A 6 -4.91 10.76 15.32
CA ALA A 6 -3.48 10.75 15.00
C ALA A 6 -2.83 9.39 15.27
N VAL A 7 -3.12 8.76 16.41
CA VAL A 7 -2.67 7.39 16.67
C VAL A 7 -3.21 6.42 15.62
N SER A 8 -4.50 6.52 15.28
CA SER A 8 -5.13 5.67 14.27
C SER A 8 -4.47 5.84 12.89
N ALA A 9 -4.30 7.08 12.43
CA ALA A 9 -3.67 7.40 11.15
C ALA A 9 -2.21 6.92 11.08
N TYR A 10 -1.45 7.08 12.15
CA TYR A 10 -0.08 6.57 12.24
C TYR A 10 -0.04 5.05 12.09
N GLN A 11 -0.87 4.33 12.85
CA GLN A 11 -0.93 2.86 12.80
C GLN A 11 -1.34 2.35 11.42
N TYR A 12 -2.38 2.93 10.82
CA TYR A 12 -2.80 2.56 9.47
C TYR A 12 -1.74 2.91 8.41
N GLY A 13 -1.07 4.05 8.53
CA GLY A 13 -0.01 4.46 7.61
C GLY A 13 1.19 3.51 7.63
N GLU A 14 1.70 3.19 8.82
CA GLU A 14 2.84 2.26 8.98
C GLU A 14 2.51 0.83 8.51
N ARG A 15 1.28 0.38 8.80
CA ARG A 15 0.80 -0.93 8.36
C ARG A 15 0.66 -0.99 6.84
N ALA A 16 -0.03 -0.02 6.25
CA ALA A 16 -0.20 0.08 4.79
C ALA A 16 1.14 0.13 4.06
N LYS A 17 2.09 0.93 4.57
CA LYS A 17 3.45 1.01 4.04
C LYS A 17 4.13 -0.36 4.02
N SER A 18 4.06 -1.09 5.14
CA SER A 18 4.68 -2.42 5.27
C SER A 18 4.05 -3.45 4.32
N GLU A 19 2.72 -3.47 4.23
CA GLU A 19 1.97 -4.36 3.33
C GLU A 19 2.27 -4.08 1.84
N LEU A 20 2.36 -2.80 1.46
CA LEU A 20 2.72 -2.39 0.09
C LEU A 20 4.18 -2.75 -0.27
N ILE A 21 5.12 -2.66 0.68
CA ILE A 21 6.51 -3.11 0.47
C ILE A 21 6.55 -4.62 0.20
N ILE A 22 5.82 -5.41 1.00
CA ILE A 22 5.72 -6.87 0.80
C ILE A 22 5.13 -7.18 -0.57
N ALA A 23 4.06 -6.48 -0.95
CA ALA A 23 3.44 -6.63 -2.26
C ALA A 23 4.42 -6.33 -3.43
N SER A 24 5.22 -5.26 -3.31
CA SER A 24 6.26 -4.92 -4.28
C SER A 24 7.31 -6.03 -4.44
N GLN A 25 7.74 -6.62 -3.32
CA GLN A 25 8.68 -7.74 -3.33
C GLN A 25 8.08 -8.98 -4.00
N LEU A 26 6.81 -9.28 -3.75
CA LEU A 26 6.11 -10.41 -4.38
C LEU A 26 5.99 -10.24 -5.90
N ILE A 27 5.77 -9.03 -6.40
CA ILE A 27 5.77 -8.74 -7.84
C ILE A 27 7.17 -8.96 -8.44
N THR A 28 8.21 -8.56 -7.71
CA THR A 28 9.60 -8.79 -8.12
C THR A 28 9.93 -10.28 -8.20
N VAL A 29 9.45 -11.09 -7.26
CA VAL A 29 9.58 -12.55 -7.32
C VAL A 29 8.82 -13.10 -8.54
N LEU A 30 7.59 -12.63 -8.77
CA LEU A 30 6.75 -13.07 -9.89
C LEU A 30 7.39 -12.82 -11.26
N SER A 31 8.09 -11.69 -11.42
CA SER A 31 8.75 -11.36 -12.69
C SER A 31 9.87 -12.35 -13.06
N GLY A 32 10.57 -12.87 -12.06
CA GLY A 32 11.63 -13.88 -12.21
C GLY A 32 11.15 -15.33 -12.42
N LEU A 33 9.88 -15.63 -12.24
CA LEU A 33 9.35 -17.00 -12.42
C LEU A 33 9.29 -17.41 -13.89
N LYS A 34 9.48 -18.71 -14.17
CA LYS A 34 9.27 -19.29 -15.51
C LYS A 34 7.78 -19.36 -15.83
N ASP A 35 7.41 -19.41 -17.12
CA ASP A 35 6.00 -19.26 -17.56
C ASP A 35 4.99 -20.21 -16.88
N ALA A 36 5.36 -21.47 -16.68
CA ALA A 36 4.51 -22.46 -16.02
C ALA A 36 4.23 -22.09 -14.54
N GLU A 37 5.24 -21.60 -13.82
CA GLU A 37 5.15 -21.19 -12.41
C GLU A 37 4.50 -19.81 -12.27
N ARG A 38 4.81 -18.90 -13.20
CA ARG A 38 4.32 -17.52 -13.25
C ARG A 38 2.80 -17.44 -13.34
N THR A 39 2.18 -18.35 -14.10
CA THR A 39 0.72 -18.38 -14.24
C THR A 39 0.02 -18.62 -12.90
N GLY A 40 0.52 -19.57 -12.10
CA GLY A 40 0.02 -19.83 -10.73
C GLY A 40 0.41 -18.71 -9.77
N GLY A 41 1.67 -18.28 -9.80
CA GLY A 41 2.20 -17.20 -8.98
C GLY A 41 1.42 -15.89 -9.14
N ARG A 42 1.02 -15.54 -10.37
CA ARG A 42 0.24 -14.33 -10.64
C ARG A 42 -1.08 -14.32 -9.89
N LYS A 43 -1.80 -15.45 -9.86
CA LYS A 43 -3.08 -15.53 -9.13
C LYS A 43 -2.88 -15.24 -7.64
N ILE A 44 -1.80 -15.76 -7.06
CA ILE A 44 -1.45 -15.54 -5.65
C ILE A 44 -1.09 -14.07 -5.41
N VAL A 45 -0.26 -13.47 -6.27
CA VAL A 45 0.14 -12.06 -6.15
C VAL A 45 -1.05 -11.13 -6.31
N LEU A 46 -1.92 -11.35 -7.30
CA LEU A 46 -3.14 -10.56 -7.49
C LEU A 46 -4.07 -10.65 -6.27
N GLN A 47 -4.24 -11.85 -5.70
CA GLN A 47 -5.02 -12.01 -4.48
C GLN A 47 -4.41 -11.26 -3.30
N CYS A 48 -3.08 -11.26 -3.16
CA CYS A 48 -2.39 -10.49 -2.13
C CYS A 48 -2.60 -8.98 -2.32
N LEU A 49 -2.44 -8.46 -3.54
CA LEU A 49 -2.68 -7.05 -3.86
C LEU A 49 -4.12 -6.64 -3.54
N GLU A 50 -5.09 -7.53 -3.83
CA GLU A 50 -6.48 -7.30 -3.48
C GLU A 50 -6.69 -7.19 -1.97
N SER A 51 -6.06 -8.07 -1.19
CA SER A 51 -6.12 -8.00 0.27
C SER A 51 -5.51 -6.71 0.82
N VAL A 52 -4.38 -6.23 0.26
CA VAL A 52 -3.80 -4.92 0.63
C VAL A 52 -4.74 -3.78 0.26
N ARG A 53 -5.43 -3.86 -0.89
CA ARG A 53 -6.43 -2.86 -1.30
C ARG A 53 -7.58 -2.75 -0.30
N ILE A 54 -8.07 -3.88 0.19
CA ILE A 54 -9.12 -3.93 1.20
C ILE A 54 -8.67 -3.24 2.49
N GLU A 55 -7.45 -3.52 2.98
CA GLU A 55 -6.91 -2.86 4.18
C GLU A 55 -6.74 -1.34 3.99
N LEU A 56 -6.29 -0.89 2.81
CA LEU A 56 -6.23 0.53 2.48
C LEU A 56 -7.61 1.20 2.45
N GLN A 57 -8.63 0.52 1.93
CA GLN A 57 -10.02 1.02 1.97
C GLN A 57 -10.54 1.12 3.41
N PHE A 58 -10.19 0.17 4.29
CA PHE A 58 -10.50 0.27 5.70
C PHE A 58 -9.80 1.47 6.35
N ALA A 59 -8.50 1.66 6.08
CA ALA A 59 -7.73 2.80 6.55
C ALA A 59 -8.33 4.14 6.11
N LEU A 60 -8.72 4.27 4.84
CA LEU A 60 -9.40 5.45 4.30
C LEU A 60 -10.70 5.73 5.06
N ARG A 61 -11.55 4.72 5.26
CA ARG A 61 -12.82 4.90 6.00
C ARG A 61 -12.59 5.27 7.46
N ALA A 62 -11.55 4.73 8.10
CA ALA A 62 -11.26 4.96 9.51
C ALA A 62 -10.66 6.35 9.78
N THR A 63 -9.91 6.91 8.82
CA THR A 63 -9.14 8.15 9.00
C THR A 63 -9.69 9.33 8.19
N ASN A 64 -10.44 9.04 7.12
CA ASN A 64 -10.87 9.98 6.09
C ASN A 64 -9.69 10.74 5.43
N ASP A 65 -8.48 10.18 5.45
CA ASP A 65 -7.30 10.79 4.85
C ASP A 65 -7.19 10.45 3.36
N HIS A 66 -7.21 11.49 2.53
CA HIS A 66 -7.15 11.40 1.07
C HIS A 66 -5.87 10.76 0.52
N GLU A 67 -4.78 10.71 1.28
CA GLU A 67 -3.55 10.02 0.88
C GLU A 67 -3.79 8.50 0.76
N PHE A 68 -4.70 7.92 1.56
CA PHE A 68 -5.09 6.53 1.37
C PHE A 68 -5.84 6.32 0.06
N GLN A 69 -6.68 7.27 -0.38
CA GLN A 69 -7.33 7.19 -1.68
C GLN A 69 -6.29 7.18 -2.81
N LYS A 70 -5.28 8.05 -2.75
CA LYS A 70 -4.18 8.04 -3.72
C LYS A 70 -3.40 6.72 -3.71
N SER A 71 -3.19 6.11 -2.54
CA SER A 71 -2.60 4.76 -2.44
C SER A 71 -3.46 3.70 -3.11
N ILE A 72 -4.78 3.74 -2.90
CA ILE A 72 -5.73 2.80 -3.51
C ILE A 72 -5.71 2.93 -5.04
N ASP A 73 -5.70 4.16 -5.56
CA ASP A 73 -5.69 4.41 -7.01
C ASP A 73 -4.41 3.89 -7.66
N ASN A 74 -3.25 4.15 -7.04
CA ASN A 74 -1.98 3.58 -7.47
C ASN A 74 -1.99 2.05 -7.40
N LEU A 75 -2.51 1.46 -6.32
CA LEU A 75 -2.60 0.00 -6.20
C LEU A 75 -3.52 -0.62 -7.27
N ASN A 76 -4.64 0.03 -7.61
CA ASN A 76 -5.50 -0.41 -8.72
C ASN A 76 -4.75 -0.44 -10.05
N GLN A 77 -3.98 0.61 -10.33
CA GLN A 77 -3.14 0.64 -11.52
C GLN A 77 -2.06 -0.45 -11.49
N ALA A 78 -1.41 -0.67 -10.33
CA ALA A 78 -0.42 -1.72 -10.17
C ALA A 78 -1.02 -3.13 -10.41
N ILE A 79 -2.24 -3.39 -9.95
CA ILE A 79 -2.98 -4.64 -10.21
C ILE A 79 -3.17 -4.83 -11.72
N SER A 80 -3.68 -3.83 -12.44
CA SER A 80 -3.86 -3.93 -13.90
C SER A 80 -2.54 -4.14 -14.65
N LEU A 81 -1.43 -3.59 -14.15
CA LEU A 81 -0.09 -3.81 -14.71
C LEU A 81 0.42 -5.24 -14.44
N VAL A 82 0.14 -5.81 -13.26
CA VAL A 82 0.43 -7.23 -13.00
C VAL A 82 -0.40 -8.13 -13.91
N GLU A 83 -1.66 -7.80 -14.17
CA GLU A 83 -2.50 -8.57 -15.10
C GLU A 83 -1.92 -8.57 -16.52
N SER A 84 -1.36 -7.44 -16.98
CA SER A 84 -0.77 -7.28 -18.31
C SER A 84 0.69 -7.73 -18.44
N ASN A 85 1.31 -8.26 -17.38
CA ASN A 85 2.73 -8.62 -17.29
C ASN A 85 3.72 -7.45 -17.25
N ASP A 86 3.27 -6.22 -17.04
CA ASP A 86 4.15 -5.07 -16.87
C ASP A 86 4.61 -4.93 -15.42
N PHE A 87 5.47 -5.86 -15.00
CA PHE A 87 5.91 -5.96 -13.61
C PHE A 87 6.81 -4.79 -13.17
N ASP A 88 7.66 -4.30 -14.07
CA ASP A 88 8.57 -3.17 -13.78
C ASP A 88 7.79 -1.89 -13.51
N GLN A 89 6.78 -1.60 -14.35
CA GLN A 89 5.92 -0.45 -14.13
C GLN A 89 5.03 -0.66 -12.90
N SER A 90 4.56 -1.88 -12.65
CA SER A 90 3.76 -2.19 -11.46
C SER A 90 4.53 -1.91 -10.15
N VAL A 91 5.80 -2.33 -10.06
CA VAL A 91 6.67 -2.04 -8.90
C VAL A 91 6.84 -0.54 -8.69
N LYS A 92 7.07 0.23 -9.77
CA LYS A 92 7.17 1.70 -9.69
C LYS A 92 5.87 2.33 -9.19
N THR A 93 4.74 1.86 -9.69
CA THR A 93 3.41 2.34 -9.26
C THR A 93 3.14 2.01 -7.79
N ILE A 94 3.53 0.83 -7.29
CA ILE A 94 3.48 0.54 -5.85
C ILE A 94 4.39 1.47 -5.05
N GLY A 95 5.55 1.86 -5.57
CA GLY A 95 6.41 2.87 -4.95
C GLY A 95 5.70 4.21 -4.68
N ALA A 96 4.81 4.63 -5.57
CA ALA A 96 3.96 5.80 -5.35
C ALA A 96 2.93 5.57 -4.23
N ALA A 97 2.30 4.38 -4.17
CA ALA A 97 1.40 4.03 -3.07
C ALA A 97 2.13 3.99 -1.71
N ILE A 98 3.34 3.43 -1.65
CA ILE A 98 4.18 3.42 -0.45
C ILE A 98 4.44 4.86 0.03
N SER A 99 4.73 5.77 -0.91
CA SER A 99 5.00 7.18 -0.60
C SER A 99 3.78 7.85 0.03
N ASN A 100 2.57 7.67 -0.52
CA ASN A 100 1.36 8.25 0.05
C ASN A 100 1.05 7.69 1.45
N ALA A 101 1.19 6.38 1.66
CA ALA A 101 1.03 5.77 2.98
C ALA A 101 2.05 6.31 4.00
N THR A 102 3.29 6.56 3.56
CA THR A 102 4.34 7.18 4.38
C THR A 102 3.98 8.62 4.74
N THR A 103 3.39 9.39 3.82
CA THR A 103 2.89 10.74 4.09
C THR A 103 1.86 10.74 5.22
N VAL A 104 0.90 9.81 5.22
CA VAL A 104 -0.09 9.68 6.32
C VAL A 104 0.62 9.48 7.66
N ALA A 105 1.52 8.49 7.73
CA ALA A 105 2.24 8.17 8.96
C ALA A 105 3.07 9.36 9.45
N MET A 106 3.79 10.03 8.55
CA MET A 106 4.58 11.22 8.89
C MET A 106 3.72 12.36 9.41
N MET A 107 2.60 12.68 8.75
CA MET A 107 1.68 13.74 9.20
C MET A 107 1.07 13.41 10.56
N ALA A 108 0.68 12.16 10.77
CA ALA A 108 0.14 11.70 12.04
C ALA A 108 1.18 11.79 13.16
N TRP A 109 2.43 11.42 12.87
CA TRP A 109 3.55 11.54 13.81
C TRP A 109 3.81 13.00 14.22
N GLN A 110 3.87 13.91 13.24
CA GLN A 110 4.04 15.34 13.49
C GLN A 110 2.90 15.91 14.35
N GLU A 111 1.69 15.41 14.20
CA GLU A 111 0.58 15.81 15.06
C GLU A 111 0.78 15.28 16.49
N LEU A 112 1.20 14.02 16.66
CA LEU A 112 1.47 13.44 17.97
C LEU A 112 2.60 14.18 18.73
N GLU A 113 3.67 14.58 18.04
CA GLU A 113 4.77 15.37 18.61
C GLU A 113 4.27 16.72 19.17
N LYS A 114 3.38 17.42 18.45
CA LYS A 114 2.81 18.70 18.92
C LYS A 114 1.99 18.55 20.21
N HIS A 115 1.48 17.36 20.49
CA HIS A 115 0.70 17.05 21.69
C HIS A 115 1.55 16.45 22.82
N GLU A 116 2.89 16.45 22.70
CA GLU A 116 3.86 15.91 23.67
C GLU A 116 3.69 14.40 23.96
N PHE A 117 3.22 13.62 22.98
CA PHE A 117 3.09 12.16 23.12
C PHE A 117 4.34 11.38 22.72
N VAL A 118 5.28 12.01 22.02
CA VAL A 118 6.58 11.46 21.63
C VAL A 118 7.64 12.56 21.65
#